data_AF-A0A840IB19-F1
#
_entry.id   AF-A0A840IB19-F1
#
_cell.length_a   1.000
_cell.length_b   1.000
_cell.length_c   1.000
_cell.angle_alpha   90.00
_cell.angle_beta   90.00
_cell.angle_gamma   90.00
#
_symmetry.space_group_name_H-M   'P 1'
#
loop_
_entity.id
_entity.type
_entity.pdbx_description
1 polymer ?
#
loop_
_entity_poly.entity_id
_entity_poly.type
_entity_poly.pdbx_seq_one_letter_code
_entity_poly.pdbx_strand_id
1 'polypeptide(L)'
;MRLFRRRPTRERAHAAALAARGVAGRATVVALRETGATRAGEAREVELTLDVAVPGGPPVRVVHRQFMNRFTRHGLAPGEPARVLYDRDDPRTLMVSGHPCFRSEVVDGEIVVVDARDLDAPRR
;
A
#
# COMPACT_ATOMS: atom_id res chain seq x y z
N MET A 1 20.73 -22.37 -28.75
CA MET A 1 19.36 -22.07 -28.27
C MET A 1 19.37 -20.73 -27.55
N ARG A 2 18.66 -19.71 -28.08
CA ARG A 2 18.57 -18.39 -27.45
C ARG A 2 17.52 -18.44 -26.33
N LEU A 3 17.98 -18.43 -25.08
CA LEU A 3 17.11 -18.30 -23.91
C LEU A 3 16.66 -16.84 -23.79
N PHE A 4 15.39 -16.60 -24.11
CA PHE A 4 14.72 -15.32 -23.87
C PHE A 4 14.74 -15.02 -22.37
N ARG A 5 15.75 -14.24 -21.94
CA ARG A 5 15.80 -13.65 -20.60
C ARG A 5 14.63 -12.67 -20.52
N ARG A 6 13.48 -13.13 -20.01
CA ARG A 6 12.31 -12.26 -19.77
C ARG A 6 12.81 -11.06 -18.97
N ARG A 7 12.79 -9.87 -19.56
CA ARG A 7 13.11 -8.63 -18.84
C ARG A 7 12.22 -8.61 -17.60
N PRO A 8 12.77 -8.43 -16.39
CA PRO A 8 11.94 -8.31 -15.21
C PRO A 8 11.02 -7.12 -15.42
N THR A 9 9.71 -7.36 -15.36
CA THR A 9 8.70 -6.31 -15.37
C THR A 9 9.02 -5.30 -14.27
N ARG A 10 8.78 -4.01 -14.47
CA ARG A 10 9.03 -2.97 -13.44
C ARG A 10 8.43 -3.37 -12.09
N GLU A 11 7.23 -3.92 -12.08
CA GLU A 11 6.54 -4.50 -10.91
C GLU A 11 7.39 -5.53 -10.15
N ARG A 12 8.09 -6.45 -10.84
CA ARG A 12 8.96 -7.46 -10.20
C ARG A 12 10.26 -6.87 -9.67
N ALA A 13 10.84 -5.90 -10.37
CA ALA A 13 12.03 -5.19 -9.89
C ALA A 13 11.71 -4.34 -8.64
N HIS A 14 10.54 -3.69 -8.63
CA HIS A 14 10.05 -2.92 -7.49
C HIS A 14 9.75 -3.82 -6.29
N ALA A 15 9.07 -4.95 -6.51
CA ALA A 15 8.80 -5.93 -5.46
C ALA A 15 10.09 -6.53 -4.88
N ALA A 16 11.11 -6.80 -5.72
CA ALA A 16 12.41 -7.30 -5.25
C ALA A 16 13.19 -6.25 -4.45
N ALA A 17 13.14 -4.98 -4.85
CA ALA A 17 13.78 -3.89 -4.13
C ALA A 17 13.14 -3.68 -2.74
N LEU A 18 11.79 -3.65 -2.69
CA LEU A 18 11.04 -3.56 -1.44
C LEU A 18 11.21 -4.80 -0.55
N ALA A 19 11.30 -6.01 -1.12
CA ALA A 19 11.51 -7.23 -0.35
C ALA A 19 12.92 -7.28 0.29
N ALA A 20 13.92 -6.66 -0.34
CA ALA A 20 15.29 -6.65 0.17
C ALA A 20 15.57 -5.48 1.13
N ARG A 21 14.96 -4.31 0.90
CA ARG A 21 15.31 -3.05 1.59
C ARG A 21 14.13 -2.15 1.97
N GLY A 22 12.90 -2.65 1.83
CA GLY A 22 11.70 -1.89 2.14
C GLY A 22 11.68 -1.44 3.60
N VAL A 23 11.47 -0.14 3.80
CA VAL A 23 11.31 0.47 5.13
C VAL A 23 9.83 0.69 5.36
N ALA A 24 9.33 0.19 6.49
CA ALA A 24 7.97 0.47 6.92
C ALA A 24 7.84 1.95 7.27
N GLY A 25 6.91 2.63 6.63
CA GLY A 25 6.66 4.06 6.78
C GLY A 25 5.21 4.39 7.00
N ARG A 26 4.98 5.68 7.27
CA ARG A 26 3.66 6.28 7.27
C ARG A 26 3.63 7.33 6.18
N ALA A 27 2.52 7.37 5.45
CA ALA A 27 2.24 8.45 4.51
C ALA A 27 0.87 9.05 4.85
N THR A 28 0.63 10.28 4.44
CA THR A 28 -0.70 10.89 4.51
C THR A 28 -1.30 10.87 3.12
N VAL A 29 -2.53 10.37 2.99
CA VAL A 29 -3.25 10.41 1.72
C VAL A 29 -3.66 11.84 1.45
N VAL A 30 -3.17 12.42 0.36
CA VAL A 30 -3.56 13.77 -0.09
C VAL A 30 -4.75 13.69 -1.03
N ALA A 31 -4.75 12.70 -1.91
CA ALA A 31 -5.84 12.47 -2.85
C ALA A 31 -5.93 10.97 -3.17
N LEU A 32 -7.15 10.51 -3.41
CA LEU A 32 -7.44 9.16 -3.86
C LEU A 32 -8.41 9.24 -5.03
N ARG A 33 -8.06 8.60 -6.14
CA ARG A 33 -8.89 8.54 -7.34
C ARG A 33 -8.94 7.12 -7.89
N GLU A 34 -10.13 6.61 -8.18
CA GLU A 34 -10.27 5.36 -8.93
C GLU A 34 -9.99 5.63 -10.42
N THR A 35 -9.16 4.82 -11.06
CA THR A 35 -8.90 4.96 -12.52
C THR A 35 -9.97 4.26 -13.35
N GLY A 36 -10.77 3.40 -12.72
CA GLY A 36 -11.79 2.57 -13.36
C GLY A 36 -11.27 1.22 -13.87
N ALA A 37 -9.95 1.00 -13.85
CA ALA A 37 -9.39 -0.31 -14.21
C ALA A 37 -9.63 -1.33 -13.09
N THR A 38 -10.00 -2.56 -13.47
CA THR A 38 -10.21 -3.67 -12.55
C THR A 38 -9.31 -4.84 -12.92
N ARG A 39 -8.83 -5.57 -11.91
CA ARG A 39 -7.99 -6.77 -12.06
C ARG A 39 -8.66 -7.92 -11.34
N ALA A 40 -8.86 -9.02 -12.06
CA ALA A 40 -9.51 -10.24 -11.57
C ALA A 40 -10.90 -10.00 -10.94
N GLY A 41 -11.64 -8.98 -11.38
CA GLY A 41 -13.00 -8.67 -10.91
C GLY A 41 -13.10 -8.01 -9.53
N GLU A 42 -12.09 -8.13 -8.67
CA GLU A 42 -12.16 -7.68 -7.27
C GLU A 42 -11.23 -6.52 -6.92
N ALA A 43 -10.05 -6.45 -7.55
CA ALA A 43 -9.09 -5.38 -7.28
C ALA A 43 -9.33 -4.21 -8.23
N ARG A 44 -9.46 -2.99 -7.67
CA ARG A 44 -9.59 -1.76 -8.45
C ARG A 44 -8.27 -1.02 -8.46
N GLU A 45 -7.88 -0.51 -9.61
CA GLU A 45 -6.74 0.40 -9.69
C GLU A 45 -7.14 1.75 -9.11
N VAL A 46 -6.35 2.19 -8.15
CA VAL A 46 -6.45 3.51 -7.53
C VAL A 46 -5.16 4.27 -7.74
N GLU A 47 -5.30 5.56 -8.06
CA GLU A 47 -4.24 6.54 -8.03
C GLU A 47 -4.29 7.25 -6.68
N LEU A 48 -3.22 7.08 -5.90
CA LEU A 48 -3.04 7.65 -4.59
C LEU A 48 -1.96 8.73 -4.67
N THR A 49 -2.31 9.94 -4.27
CA THR A 49 -1.32 10.99 -4.00
C THR A 49 -1.03 10.95 -2.52
N LEU A 50 0.23 10.70 -2.15
CA LEU A 50 0.67 10.44 -0.79
C LEU A 50 1.78 11.41 -0.41
N ASP A 51 1.76 11.95 0.80
CA ASP A 51 2.90 12.61 1.42
C ASP A 51 3.60 11.62 2.35
N VAL A 52 4.72 11.05 1.90
CA VAL A 52 5.48 10.02 2.60
C VAL A 52 6.41 10.65 3.61
N ALA A 53 6.28 10.29 4.88
CA ALA A 53 7.21 10.74 5.92
C ALA A 53 8.52 9.93 5.84
N VAL A 54 9.62 10.61 5.49
CA VAL A 54 10.97 10.04 5.48
C VAL A 54 11.75 10.49 6.72
N PRO A 55 12.47 9.59 7.41
CA PRO A 55 13.28 9.95 8.57
C PRO A 55 14.34 11.00 8.22
N GLY A 56 14.39 12.09 8.99
CA GLY A 56 15.42 13.12 8.84
C GLY A 56 15.25 14.06 7.65
N GLY A 57 14.08 14.06 6.99
CA GLY A 57 13.80 14.96 5.86
C GLY A 57 12.34 15.45 5.80
N PRO A 58 12.04 16.40 4.90
CA PRO A 58 10.66 16.81 4.63
C PRO A 58 9.87 15.66 3.97
N PRO A 59 8.53 15.62 4.12
CA PRO A 59 7.70 14.63 3.47
C PRO A 59 7.86 14.66 1.94
N VAL A 60 7.86 13.48 1.32
CA VAL A 60 7.97 13.33 -0.13
C VAL A 60 6.59 13.08 -0.73
N ARG A 61 6.15 14.00 -1.60
CA ARG A 61 4.93 13.85 -2.39
C ARG A 61 5.14 12.80 -3.49
N VAL A 62 4.36 11.72 -3.45
CA VAL A 62 4.41 10.62 -4.42
C VAL A 62 3.03 10.38 -5.00
N VAL A 63 2.95 10.24 -6.33
CA VAL A 63 1.76 9.73 -7.01
C VAL A 63 2.01 8.27 -7.34
N HIS A 64 1.23 7.38 -6.74
CA HIS A 64 1.37 5.94 -6.87
C HIS A 64 0.07 5.32 -7.38
N ARG A 65 0.18 4.37 -8.31
CA ARG A 65 -0.96 3.61 -8.82
C ARG A 65 -0.83 2.17 -8.39
N GLN A 66 -1.88 1.65 -7.76
CA GLN A 66 -1.90 0.29 -7.25
C GLN A 66 -3.28 -0.33 -7.42
N PHE A 67 -3.30 -1.62 -7.73
CA PHE A 67 -4.52 -2.42 -7.62
C PHE A 67 -4.76 -2.77 -6.16
N MET A 68 -5.84 -2.25 -5.60
CA MET A 68 -6.24 -2.49 -4.21
C MET A 68 -7.59 -3.19 -4.17
N ASN A 69 -7.72 -4.18 -3.29
CA ASN A 69 -9.02 -4.79 -3.02
C ASN A 69 -9.84 -3.87 -2.08
N ARG A 70 -11.13 -4.14 -1.95
CA ARG A 70 -12.04 -3.33 -1.11
C ARG A 70 -11.58 -3.20 0.36
N PHE A 71 -10.88 -4.21 0.87
CA PHE A 71 -10.41 -4.27 2.26
C PHE A 71 -9.20 -3.37 2.51
N THR A 72 -8.18 -3.47 1.66
CA THR A 72 -6.97 -2.61 1.73
C THR A 72 -7.28 -1.14 1.44
N ARG A 73 -8.34 -0.86 0.67
CA ARG A 73 -8.86 0.50 0.45
C ARG A 73 -9.66 1.05 1.64
N HIS A 74 -10.12 0.19 2.54
CA HIS A 74 -10.97 0.61 3.65
C HIS A 74 -10.24 1.62 4.55
N GLY A 75 -10.89 2.75 4.85
CA GLY A 75 -10.33 3.83 5.65
C GLY A 75 -9.28 4.68 4.93
N LEU A 76 -8.92 4.40 3.67
CA LEU A 76 -8.06 5.30 2.89
C LEU A 76 -8.92 6.42 2.29
N ALA A 77 -8.75 7.63 2.83
CA ALA A 77 -9.39 8.85 2.33
C ALA A 77 -8.40 10.02 2.40
N PRO A 78 -8.62 11.10 1.63
CA PRO A 78 -7.83 12.32 1.76
C PRO A 78 -7.81 12.82 3.22
N GLY A 79 -6.62 13.10 3.75
CA GLY A 79 -6.37 13.45 5.15
C GLY A 79 -6.01 12.26 6.05
N GLU A 80 -6.34 11.04 5.65
CA GLU A 80 -6.10 9.84 6.46
C GLU A 80 -4.67 9.31 6.31
N PRO A 81 -4.11 8.69 7.37
CA PRO A 81 -2.81 8.05 7.29
C PRO A 81 -2.91 6.74 6.49
N ALA A 82 -1.85 6.43 5.74
CA ALA A 82 -1.64 5.19 5.03
C ALA A 82 -0.36 4.52 5.52
N ARG A 83 -0.42 3.21 5.73
CA ARG A 83 0.76 2.38 5.93
C ARG A 83 1.39 2.11 4.57
N VAL A 84 2.66 2.47 4.45
CA VAL A 84 3.42 2.28 3.22
C VAL A 84 4.71 1.52 3.51
N LEU A 85 5.15 0.76 2.52
CA LEU A 85 6.49 0.20 2.46
C LEU A 85 7.21 0.92 1.33
N TYR A 86 8.24 1.71 1.64
CA TYR A 86 8.98 2.46 0.63
C TYR A 86 10.43 2.00 0.57
N ASP A 87 11.08 2.17 -0.57
CA ASP A 87 12.50 1.89 -0.74
C ASP A 87 13.32 3.00 -0.07
N ARG A 88 14.29 2.62 0.77
CA ARG A 88 15.17 3.59 1.46
C ARG A 88 16.00 4.43 0.49
N ASP A 89 16.44 3.83 -0.61
CA ASP A 89 17.29 4.46 -1.62
C ASP A 89 16.45 5.31 -2.60
N ASP A 90 15.17 4.94 -2.79
CA ASP A 90 14.20 5.73 -3.57
C ASP A 90 12.79 5.75 -2.92
N PRO A 91 12.46 6.78 -2.11
CA PRO A 91 11.17 6.85 -1.42
C PRO A 91 9.96 7.04 -2.35
N ARG A 92 10.17 7.26 -3.65
CA ARG A 92 9.08 7.25 -4.66
C ARG A 92 8.67 5.84 -5.05
N THR A 93 9.55 4.87 -4.84
CA THR A 93 9.25 3.45 -5.01
C THR A 93 8.63 2.96 -3.71
N LEU A 94 7.30 2.89 -3.69
CA LEU A 94 6.54 2.45 -2.52
C LEU A 94 5.42 1.50 -2.87
N MET A 95 4.90 0.81 -1.86
CA MET A 95 3.70 0.00 -1.88
C MET A 95 2.79 0.45 -0.74
N VAL A 96 1.50 0.63 -1.01
CA VAL A 96 0.51 0.91 0.03
C VAL A 96 -0.04 -0.41 0.55
N SER A 97 0.06 -0.62 1.86
CA SER A 97 -0.45 -1.83 2.52
C SER A 97 -1.89 -1.67 3.00
N GLY A 98 -2.34 -0.44 3.25
CA GLY A 98 -3.67 -0.12 3.76
C GLY A 98 -3.64 0.98 4.82
N HIS A 99 -4.74 1.20 5.50
CA HIS A 99 -4.82 2.14 6.62
C HIS A 99 -4.12 1.56 7.87
N PRO A 100 -3.36 2.34 8.66
CA PRO A 100 -2.62 1.81 9.81
C PRO A 100 -3.52 1.30 10.94
N CYS A 101 -4.76 1.78 11.02
CA CYS A 101 -5.74 1.35 12.02
C CYS A 101 -6.66 0.23 11.52
N PHE A 102 -6.55 -0.24 10.28
CA PHE A 102 -7.43 -1.30 9.79
C PHE A 102 -6.61 -2.47 9.28
N ARG A 103 -6.93 -3.68 9.74
CA ARG A 103 -6.34 -4.92 9.24
C ARG A 103 -7.44 -5.84 8.74
N SER A 104 -7.22 -6.48 7.61
CA SER A 104 -8.07 -7.58 7.16
C SER A 104 -7.68 -8.87 7.89
N GLU A 105 -8.62 -9.50 8.57
CA GLU A 105 -8.49 -10.84 9.15
C GLU A 105 -9.48 -11.80 8.52
N VAL A 106 -9.18 -13.10 8.55
CA VAL A 106 -10.11 -14.13 8.09
C VAL A 106 -10.73 -14.76 9.33
N VAL A 107 -12.02 -14.51 9.55
CA VAL A 107 -12.81 -15.08 10.65
C VAL A 107 -13.87 -15.98 10.01
N ASP A 108 -13.89 -17.25 10.39
CA ASP A 108 -14.83 -18.26 9.87
C ASP A 108 -14.88 -18.36 8.32
N GLY A 109 -13.76 -18.09 7.66
CA GLY A 109 -13.66 -18.10 6.20
C GLY A 109 -14.07 -16.80 5.50
N GLU A 110 -14.52 -15.79 6.25
CA GLU A 110 -14.84 -14.46 5.74
C GLU A 110 -13.71 -13.46 6.02
N ILE A 111 -13.39 -12.61 5.03
CA ILE A 111 -12.44 -11.51 5.21
C ILE A 111 -13.18 -10.35 5.89
N VAL A 112 -12.89 -10.11 7.15
CA VAL A 112 -13.40 -9.00 7.96
C VAL A 112 -12.34 -7.91 8.13
N VAL A 113 -12.75 -6.65 8.11
CA VAL A 113 -11.89 -5.52 8.45
C VAL A 113 -11.98 -5.29 9.96
N VAL A 114 -10.88 -5.51 10.65
CA VAL A 114 -10.74 -5.29 12.09
C VAL A 114 -10.07 -3.94 12.30
N ASP A 115 -10.65 -3.09 13.17
CA ASP A 115 -9.97 -1.89 13.65
C ASP A 115 -8.83 -2.33 14.58
N ALA A 116 -7.59 -2.13 14.15
CA ALA A 116 -6.40 -2.42 14.92
C ALA A 116 -6.26 -1.53 16.17
N ARG A 117 -7.04 -0.44 16.31
CA ARG A 117 -7.16 0.32 17.56
C ARG A 117 -7.97 -0.42 18.62
N ASP A 118 -8.91 -1.27 18.20
CA ASP A 118 -9.75 -2.06 19.13
C ASP A 118 -9.03 -3.31 19.66
N LEU A 119 -7.89 -3.72 19.08
CA LEU A 119 -7.11 -4.85 19.56
C LEU A 119 -6.24 -4.53 20.79
N ASP A 120 -6.00 -3.25 21.09
CA ASP A 120 -5.37 -2.79 22.34
C ASP A 120 -6.41 -2.45 23.43
N ALA A 121 -7.71 -2.56 23.15
CA ALA A 121 -8.71 -2.54 24.21
C ALA A 121 -8.65 -3.88 24.96
N PRO A 122 -8.45 -3.89 26.29
CA PRO A 122 -8.49 -5.14 27.04
C PRO A 122 -9.85 -5.81 26.81
N ARG A 123 -9.83 -7.03 26.26
CA ARG A 123 -11.01 -7.88 26.19
C ARG A 123 -11.56 -7.99 27.61
N ARG A 124 -12.73 -7.40 27.84
CA ARG A 124 -13.43 -7.44 29.12
C ARG A 124 -14.20 -8.75 29.28
#